data_AF-A0A8J4LPM5-F1
#
_entry.id   AF-A0A8J4LPM5-F1
#
_cell.length_a   1.000
_cell.length_b   1.000
_cell.length_c   1.000
_cell.angle_alpha   90.00
_cell.angle_beta   90.00
_cell.angle_gamma   90.00
#
_symmetry.space_group_name_H-M   'P 1'
#
loop_
_entity.id
_entity.type
_entity.pdbx_description
1 polymer ?
#
loop_
_entity_poly.entity_id
_entity_poly.type
_entity_poly.pdbx_seq_one_letter_code
_entity_poly.pdbx_strand_id
1 'polypeptide(L)'
;MRSAMETVAGLPELTPQCLEHIISHLEPRDALRVACAQKLWHELVVNDEQLWKRHLAEELGISDKQGVDGIIFRSSWEAYANWRQAFSAEYWPYLGRAVKAWSQIKAWLAANMPEILATLRPGLDEAEVEQVEADLGFTLPSALKVLHRLHDGQELVSDAALERRIRNKLALREGGNGNVDPELEPQTTVSQEAMARSIFCGLFGGYAVYDHRVVARMLPLRRAAVWRAEMLRKVSPHGRRLPDGQDRLLPIACSYNLHDKVYMADVDGGGLSVTKLDPGQFELRDAVPRADTRDGPLRWFEEYARRLASGWYEVRVQAVCDLTDDLEDW
;
A
#
# COMPACT_ATOMS: atom_id res chain seq x y z
N MET A 1 24.35 -2.08 -70.19
CA MET A 1 24.44 -2.64 -68.82
C MET A 1 23.51 -1.83 -67.92
N ARG A 2 22.26 -2.28 -67.72
CA ARG A 2 21.38 -1.70 -66.70
C ARG A 2 21.74 -2.36 -65.38
N SER A 3 22.21 -1.56 -64.43
CA SER A 3 22.43 -1.97 -63.04
C SER A 3 21.09 -2.44 -62.48
N ALA A 4 20.99 -3.70 -62.05
CA ALA A 4 19.86 -4.17 -61.29
C ALA A 4 19.91 -3.44 -59.94
N MET A 5 19.01 -2.50 -59.72
CA MET A 5 18.75 -1.97 -58.38
C MET A 5 18.19 -3.14 -57.57
N GLU A 6 19.01 -3.69 -56.67
CA GLU A 6 18.55 -4.59 -55.62
C GLU A 6 17.37 -3.91 -54.92
N THR A 7 16.19 -4.50 -55.09
CA THR A 7 14.99 -4.06 -54.41
C THR A 7 15.18 -4.48 -52.96
N VAL A 8 15.65 -3.56 -52.13
CA VAL A 8 15.82 -3.80 -50.69
C VAL A 8 14.44 -4.13 -50.16
N ALA A 9 14.27 -5.37 -49.67
CA ALA A 9 12.99 -5.82 -49.17
C ALA A 9 12.52 -4.91 -48.04
N GLY A 10 11.29 -4.39 -48.15
CA GLY A 10 10.69 -3.56 -47.12
C GLY A 10 10.42 -4.37 -45.85
N LEU A 11 10.35 -3.72 -44.68
CA LEU A 11 9.95 -4.38 -43.43
C LEU A 11 8.62 -5.20 -43.55
N PRO A 12 7.61 -4.75 -44.31
CA PRO A 12 6.37 -5.53 -44.53
C PRO A 12 6.55 -6.79 -45.40
N GLU A 13 7.68 -6.93 -46.10
CA GLU A 13 7.98 -8.07 -46.97
C GLU A 13 8.70 -9.21 -46.22
N LEU A 14 9.06 -8.97 -44.95
CA LEU A 14 9.60 -9.99 -44.06
C LEU A 14 8.51 -11.03 -43.73
N THR A 15 8.95 -12.28 -43.53
CA THR A 15 8.06 -13.33 -43.06
C THR A 15 7.55 -13.01 -41.64
N PRO A 16 6.34 -13.49 -41.26
CA PRO A 16 5.83 -13.33 -39.90
C PRO A 16 6.81 -13.80 -38.83
N GLN A 17 7.54 -14.89 -39.07
CA GLN A 17 8.54 -15.43 -38.13
C GLN A 17 9.72 -14.48 -37.90
N CYS A 18 10.20 -13.83 -38.97
CA CYS A 18 11.24 -12.81 -38.84
C CYS A 18 10.74 -11.60 -38.04
N LEU A 19 9.48 -11.19 -38.27
CA LEU A 19 8.87 -10.08 -37.55
C LEU A 19 8.65 -10.42 -36.07
N GLU A 20 8.13 -11.61 -35.76
CA GLU A 20 8.00 -12.11 -34.38
C GLU A 20 9.34 -12.09 -33.64
N HIS A 21 10.41 -12.58 -34.29
CA HIS A 21 11.74 -12.56 -33.68
C HIS A 21 12.20 -11.13 -33.36
N ILE A 22 12.04 -10.18 -34.29
CA ILE A 22 12.38 -8.77 -34.06
C ILE A 22 11.54 -8.18 -32.92
N ILE A 23 10.23 -8.42 -32.95
CA ILE A 23 9.27 -7.92 -31.94
C ILE A 23 9.59 -8.48 -30.54
N SER A 24 10.03 -9.74 -30.45
CA SER A 24 10.34 -10.39 -29.17
C SER A 24 11.44 -9.68 -28.36
N HIS A 25 12.27 -8.86 -29.01
CA HIS A 25 13.34 -8.09 -28.40
C HIS A 25 12.95 -6.66 -28.02
N LEU A 26 11.73 -6.22 -28.36
CA LEU A 26 11.29 -4.86 -28.08
C LEU A 26 10.95 -4.66 -26.60
N GLU A 27 11.05 -3.40 -26.17
CA GLU A 27 10.43 -2.93 -24.93
C GLU A 27 8.91 -2.83 -25.11
N PRO A 28 8.12 -2.88 -24.02
CA PRO A 28 6.66 -2.88 -24.11
C PRO A 28 6.12 -1.68 -24.89
N ARG A 29 6.71 -0.50 -24.68
CA ARG A 29 6.27 0.74 -25.34
C ARG A 29 6.45 0.68 -26.85
N ASP A 30 7.55 0.11 -27.32
CA ASP A 30 7.85 0.02 -28.74
C ASP A 30 7.10 -1.13 -29.41
N ALA A 31 6.91 -2.25 -28.71
CA ALA A 31 6.02 -3.32 -29.16
C ALA A 31 4.59 -2.81 -29.41
N LEU A 32 4.06 -1.97 -28.51
CA LEU A 32 2.72 -1.37 -28.69
C LEU A 32 2.67 -0.37 -29.84
N ARG A 33 3.75 0.39 -30.09
CA ARG A 33 3.83 1.27 -31.27
C ARG A 33 3.82 0.49 -32.57
N VAL A 34 4.55 -0.63 -32.61
CA VAL A 34 4.54 -1.57 -33.74
C VAL A 34 3.14 -2.14 -33.95
N ALA A 35 2.44 -2.52 -32.88
CA ALA A 35 1.05 -2.99 -32.95
C ALA A 35 0.10 -1.94 -33.56
N CYS A 36 0.35 -0.64 -33.37
CA CYS A 36 -0.49 0.41 -33.94
C CYS A 36 -0.27 0.64 -35.45
N ALA A 37 0.82 0.13 -36.05
CA ALA A 37 1.17 0.46 -37.42
C ALA A 37 0.41 -0.37 -38.47
N GLN A 38 0.11 -1.65 -38.18
CA GLN A 38 -0.57 -2.55 -39.12
C GLN A 38 -1.31 -3.69 -38.38
N LYS A 39 -2.45 -4.15 -38.93
CA LYS A 39 -3.26 -5.23 -38.34
C LYS A 39 -2.49 -6.54 -38.11
N LEU A 40 -1.67 -6.96 -39.09
CA LEU A 40 -0.84 -8.16 -38.94
C LEU A 40 0.11 -8.02 -37.74
N TRP A 41 0.79 -6.87 -37.62
CA TRP A 41 1.74 -6.63 -36.53
C TRP A 41 1.04 -6.52 -35.18
N HIS A 42 -0.16 -5.93 -35.14
CA HIS A 42 -1.01 -5.97 -33.96
C HIS A 42 -1.26 -7.41 -33.49
N GLU A 43 -1.67 -8.29 -34.40
CA GLU A 43 -1.93 -9.70 -34.08
C GLU A 43 -0.66 -10.43 -33.63
N LEU A 44 0.50 -10.17 -34.24
CA LEU A 44 1.78 -10.74 -33.80
C LEU A 44 2.15 -10.27 -32.38
N VAL A 45 2.06 -8.96 -32.11
CA VAL A 45 2.41 -8.39 -30.80
C VAL A 45 1.47 -8.89 -29.71
N VAL A 46 0.15 -8.81 -29.91
CA VAL A 46 -0.85 -9.15 -28.89
C VAL A 46 -0.86 -10.64 -28.55
N ASN A 47 -0.57 -11.50 -29.53
CA ASN A 47 -0.55 -12.96 -29.33
C ASN A 47 0.83 -13.51 -28.94
N ASP A 48 1.88 -12.69 -28.86
CA ASP A 48 3.20 -13.11 -28.41
C ASP A 48 3.21 -13.34 -26.89
N GLU A 49 2.91 -14.58 -26.52
CA GLU A 49 2.85 -15.02 -25.13
C GLU A 49 4.21 -14.92 -24.42
N GLN A 50 5.32 -15.14 -25.14
CA GLN A 50 6.66 -15.12 -24.53
C GLN A 50 7.13 -13.71 -24.24
N LEU A 51 6.86 -12.77 -25.15
CA LEU A 51 7.13 -11.35 -24.98
C LEU A 51 6.46 -10.80 -23.72
N TRP A 52 5.14 -10.98 -23.60
CA TRP A 52 4.40 -10.42 -22.47
C TRP A 52 4.67 -11.15 -21.15
N LYS A 53 4.92 -12.46 -21.19
CA LYS A 53 5.37 -13.20 -20.00
C LYS A 53 6.70 -12.67 -19.48
N ARG A 54 7.65 -12.39 -20.38
CA ARG A 54 8.94 -11.79 -20.03
C ARG A 54 8.74 -10.43 -19.37
N HIS A 55 7.92 -9.56 -19.95
CA HIS A 55 7.68 -8.23 -19.39
C HIS A 55 6.94 -8.25 -18.04
N LEU A 56 5.96 -9.14 -17.85
CA LEU A 56 5.34 -9.34 -16.53
C LEU A 56 6.37 -9.76 -15.47
N ALA A 57 7.26 -10.69 -15.82
CA ALA A 57 8.29 -11.17 -14.91
C ALA A 57 9.35 -10.11 -14.61
N GLU A 58 9.83 -9.39 -15.64
CA GLU A 58 10.88 -8.38 -15.52
C GLU A 58 10.39 -7.13 -14.77
N GLU A 59 9.20 -6.61 -15.10
CA GLU A 59 8.72 -5.34 -14.55
C GLU A 59 7.93 -5.49 -13.24
N LEU A 60 7.18 -6.59 -13.09
CA LEU A 60 6.28 -6.80 -11.94
C LEU A 60 6.69 -7.99 -11.04
N GLY A 61 7.64 -8.82 -11.48
CA GLY A 61 7.99 -10.05 -10.77
C GLY A 61 6.88 -11.11 -10.81
N ILE A 62 5.93 -10.98 -11.73
CA ILE A 62 4.78 -11.89 -11.86
C ILE A 62 5.12 -12.93 -12.93
N SER A 63 5.09 -14.21 -12.55
CA SER A 63 5.40 -15.33 -13.46
C SER A 63 4.17 -15.98 -14.10
N ASP A 64 3.00 -15.74 -13.50
CA ASP A 64 1.70 -16.22 -13.97
C ASP A 64 0.92 -15.11 -14.71
N LYS A 65 -0.24 -15.44 -15.29
CA LYS A 65 -1.10 -14.49 -16.01
C LYS A 65 -2.01 -13.71 -15.06
N GLN A 66 -1.48 -13.32 -13.90
CA GLN A 66 -2.25 -12.71 -12.83
C GLN A 66 -2.43 -11.21 -13.07
N GLY A 67 -3.68 -10.73 -13.04
CA GLY A 67 -4.04 -9.32 -13.04
C GLY A 67 -4.00 -8.68 -11.66
N VAL A 68 -4.37 -7.40 -11.61
CA VAL A 68 -4.33 -6.55 -10.40
C VAL A 68 -5.25 -7.09 -9.30
N ASP A 69 -6.41 -7.58 -9.70
CA ASP A 69 -7.45 -8.18 -8.84
C ASP A 69 -7.14 -9.63 -8.44
N GLY A 70 -6.02 -10.18 -8.92
CA GLY A 70 -5.65 -11.56 -8.72
C GLY A 70 -6.31 -12.55 -9.67
N ILE A 71 -7.13 -12.10 -10.63
CA ILE A 71 -7.71 -12.95 -11.66
C ILE A 71 -6.61 -13.45 -12.60
N ILE A 72 -6.67 -14.72 -12.96
CA ILE A 72 -5.77 -15.32 -13.95
C ILE A 72 -6.40 -15.16 -15.35
N PHE A 73 -5.73 -14.41 -16.22
CA PHE A 73 -6.15 -14.16 -17.60
C PHE A 73 -5.75 -15.28 -18.56
N ARG A 74 -6.36 -15.31 -19.75
CA ARG A 74 -6.05 -16.35 -20.77
C ARG A 74 -4.70 -16.13 -21.45
N SER A 75 -4.22 -14.90 -21.56
CA SER A 75 -2.90 -14.57 -22.13
C SER A 75 -2.09 -13.64 -21.23
N SER A 76 -0.76 -13.70 -21.36
CA SER A 76 0.13 -12.77 -20.66
C SER A 76 -0.10 -11.31 -21.09
N TRP A 77 -0.47 -11.07 -22.35
CA TRP A 77 -0.86 -9.75 -22.83
C TRP A 77 -2.02 -9.17 -22.02
N GLU A 78 -3.09 -9.93 -21.81
CA GLU A 78 -4.28 -9.42 -21.12
C GLU A 78 -3.99 -9.07 -19.66
N ALA A 79 -3.20 -9.91 -18.99
CA ALA A 79 -2.72 -9.61 -17.65
C ALA A 79 -1.87 -8.32 -17.66
N TYR A 80 -0.90 -8.20 -18.55
CA TYR A 80 -0.04 -7.02 -18.65
C TYR A 80 -0.82 -5.75 -18.99
N ALA A 81 -1.77 -5.83 -19.92
CA ALA A 81 -2.65 -4.73 -20.30
C ALA A 81 -3.55 -4.32 -19.12
N ASN A 82 -4.08 -5.27 -18.35
CA ASN A 82 -4.84 -5.00 -17.13
C ASN A 82 -4.01 -4.18 -16.11
N TRP A 83 -2.76 -4.57 -15.85
CA TRP A 83 -1.85 -3.80 -14.99
C TRP A 83 -1.56 -2.38 -15.54
N ARG A 84 -1.29 -2.26 -16.85
CA ARG A 84 -1.01 -0.98 -17.52
C ARG A 84 -2.22 -0.03 -17.55
N GLN A 85 -3.43 -0.56 -17.61
CA GLN A 85 -4.66 0.23 -17.55
C GLN A 85 -4.98 0.67 -16.11
N ALA A 86 -4.73 -0.19 -15.14
CA ALA A 86 -4.97 0.13 -13.74
C ALA A 86 -3.98 1.15 -13.18
N PHE A 87 -2.69 1.06 -13.53
CA PHE A 87 -1.65 1.93 -12.98
C PHE A 87 -1.06 2.86 -14.05
N SER A 88 -1.24 4.17 -13.85
CA SER A 88 -0.62 5.21 -14.67
C SER A 88 0.92 5.19 -14.59
N ALA A 89 1.59 5.85 -15.55
CA ALA A 89 3.04 5.82 -15.71
C ALA A 89 3.85 6.26 -14.47
N GLU A 90 3.28 7.10 -13.59
CA GLU A 90 3.97 7.56 -12.38
C GLU A 90 4.20 6.46 -11.33
N TYR A 91 3.40 5.39 -11.34
CA TYR A 91 3.53 4.29 -10.36
C TYR A 91 4.57 3.24 -10.78
N TRP A 92 4.81 3.10 -12.09
CA TRP A 92 5.65 2.02 -12.65
C TRP A 92 7.06 1.92 -12.08
N PRO A 93 7.77 3.02 -11.75
CA PRO A 93 9.07 2.93 -11.08
C PRO A 93 9.05 2.21 -9.73
N TYR A 94 7.88 2.13 -9.08
CA TYR A 94 7.68 1.57 -7.74
C TYR A 94 6.81 0.31 -7.72
N LEU A 95 6.03 0.07 -8.78
CA LEU A 95 4.99 -0.94 -8.82
C LEU A 95 5.53 -2.36 -8.63
N GLY A 96 6.53 -2.79 -9.41
CA GLY A 96 7.10 -4.14 -9.27
C GLY A 96 7.70 -4.40 -7.89
N ARG A 97 8.33 -3.38 -7.30
CA ARG A 97 8.84 -3.42 -5.91
C ARG A 97 7.71 -3.62 -4.91
N ALA A 98 6.64 -2.85 -5.03
CA ALA A 98 5.48 -2.94 -4.15
C ALA A 98 4.73 -4.28 -4.30
N VAL A 99 4.52 -4.76 -5.53
CA VAL A 99 3.92 -6.08 -5.83
C VAL A 99 4.74 -7.20 -5.19
N LYS A 100 6.07 -7.16 -5.34
CA LYS A 100 6.96 -8.14 -4.70
C LYS A 100 6.87 -8.10 -3.18
N ALA A 101 6.92 -6.92 -2.56
CA ALA A 101 6.84 -6.81 -1.11
C ALA A 101 5.49 -7.31 -0.57
N TRP A 102 4.37 -6.89 -1.20
CA TRP A 102 3.03 -7.36 -0.82
C TRP A 102 2.85 -8.86 -1.01
N SER A 103 3.33 -9.44 -2.11
CA SER A 103 3.23 -10.89 -2.35
C SER A 103 3.98 -11.70 -1.28
N GLN A 104 5.18 -11.27 -0.88
CA GLN A 104 5.96 -11.89 0.19
C GLN A 104 5.23 -11.81 1.55
N ILE A 105 4.70 -10.64 1.89
CA ILE A 105 3.93 -10.43 3.13
C ILE A 105 2.69 -11.32 3.12
N LYS A 106 1.88 -11.29 2.05
CA LYS A 106 0.66 -12.09 1.95
C LYS A 106 0.92 -13.58 2.01
N ALA A 107 1.97 -14.07 1.33
CA ALA A 107 2.35 -15.48 1.38
C ALA A 107 2.73 -15.89 2.81
N TRP A 108 3.52 -15.06 3.51
CA TRP A 108 3.89 -15.33 4.90
C TRP A 108 2.66 -15.31 5.82
N LEU A 109 1.77 -14.32 5.68
CA LEU A 109 0.55 -14.24 6.49
C LEU A 109 -0.40 -15.41 6.21
N ALA A 110 -0.57 -15.82 4.95
CA ALA A 110 -1.42 -16.96 4.60
C ALA A 110 -0.95 -18.26 5.29
N ALA A 111 0.36 -18.44 5.42
CA ALA A 111 0.96 -19.61 6.06
C ALA A 111 0.93 -19.55 7.61
N ASN A 112 1.08 -18.35 8.19
CA ASN A 112 1.38 -18.21 9.62
C ASN A 112 0.30 -17.45 10.42
N MET A 113 -0.31 -16.43 9.83
CA MET A 113 -1.23 -15.49 10.50
C MET A 113 -2.42 -15.13 9.59
N PRO A 114 -3.28 -16.11 9.22
CA PRO A 114 -4.38 -15.89 8.28
C PRO A 114 -5.42 -14.89 8.81
N GLU A 115 -5.53 -14.73 10.13
CA GLU A 115 -6.39 -13.72 10.74
C GLU A 115 -5.95 -12.29 10.42
N ILE A 116 -4.64 -12.00 10.39
CA ILE A 116 -4.12 -10.69 9.97
C ILE A 116 -4.35 -10.51 8.47
N LEU A 117 -4.13 -11.54 7.65
CA LEU A 117 -4.39 -11.48 6.21
C LEU A 117 -5.84 -11.08 5.91
N ALA A 118 -6.80 -11.61 6.66
CA ALA A 118 -8.22 -11.34 6.49
C ALA A 118 -8.61 -9.88 6.81
N THR A 119 -7.74 -9.12 7.49
CA THR A 119 -7.99 -7.70 7.79
C THR A 119 -7.56 -6.77 6.66
N LEU A 120 -6.78 -7.24 5.68
CA LEU A 120 -6.29 -6.39 4.60
C LEU A 120 -7.44 -5.89 3.73
N ARG A 121 -7.49 -4.59 3.51
CA ARG A 121 -8.48 -3.98 2.62
C ARG A 121 -8.07 -4.16 1.15
N PRO A 122 -9.04 -4.18 0.23
CA PRO A 122 -8.76 -4.00 -1.19
C PRO A 122 -7.97 -2.72 -1.43
N GLY A 123 -7.26 -2.67 -2.55
CA GLY A 123 -6.54 -1.47 -2.96
C GLY A 123 -7.47 -0.36 -3.42
N LEU A 124 -7.01 0.89 -3.29
CA LEU A 124 -7.72 2.08 -3.75
C LEU A 124 -7.68 2.25 -5.28
N ASP A 125 -8.78 2.78 -5.82
CA ASP A 125 -8.78 3.34 -7.18
C ASP A 125 -8.19 4.77 -7.22
N GLU A 126 -7.99 5.31 -8.42
CA GLU A 126 -7.42 6.67 -8.58
C GLU A 126 -8.33 7.76 -8.00
N ALA A 127 -9.65 7.62 -8.12
CA ALA A 127 -10.59 8.63 -7.65
C ALA A 127 -10.63 8.69 -6.11
N GLU A 128 -10.49 7.55 -5.45
CA GLU A 128 -10.36 7.48 -4.00
C GLU A 128 -9.06 8.12 -3.51
N VAL A 129 -7.95 7.91 -4.23
CA VAL A 129 -6.67 8.55 -3.91
C VAL A 129 -6.76 10.06 -4.11
N GLU A 130 -7.32 10.52 -5.23
CA GLU A 130 -7.54 11.94 -5.52
C GLU A 130 -8.41 12.59 -4.44
N GLN A 131 -9.47 11.92 -3.97
CA GLN A 131 -10.30 12.44 -2.89
C GLN A 131 -9.53 12.58 -1.58
N VAL A 132 -8.68 11.61 -1.23
CA VAL A 132 -7.85 11.71 -0.02
C VAL A 132 -6.85 12.86 -0.14
N GLU A 133 -6.21 13.03 -1.29
CA GLU A 133 -5.29 14.15 -1.55
C GLU A 133 -6.00 15.50 -1.46
N ALA A 134 -7.23 15.59 -1.97
CA ALA A 134 -8.07 16.77 -1.84
C ALA A 134 -8.41 17.08 -0.36
N ASP A 135 -8.75 16.05 0.42
CA ASP A 135 -9.04 16.20 1.86
C ASP A 135 -7.78 16.61 2.67
N LEU A 136 -6.59 16.14 2.25
CA LEU A 136 -5.30 16.46 2.87
C LEU A 136 -4.78 17.85 2.46
N GLY A 137 -5.13 18.33 1.28
CA GLY A 137 -4.62 19.58 0.69
C GLY A 137 -3.22 19.46 0.08
N PHE A 138 -2.72 18.24 -0.16
CA PHE A 138 -1.43 17.99 -0.81
C PHE A 138 -1.43 16.63 -1.52
N THR A 139 -0.52 16.46 -2.49
CA THR A 139 -0.34 15.20 -3.21
C THR A 139 0.59 14.24 -2.46
N LEU A 140 0.28 12.96 -2.50
CA LEU A 140 1.05 11.88 -1.90
C LEU A 140 2.15 11.42 -2.87
N PRO A 141 3.30 10.93 -2.36
CA PRO A 141 4.34 10.35 -3.22
C PRO A 141 3.81 9.11 -3.94
N SER A 142 4.15 8.93 -5.22
CA SER A 142 3.68 7.78 -6.01
C SER A 142 4.06 6.43 -5.39
N ALA A 143 5.19 6.36 -4.67
CA ALA A 143 5.60 5.18 -3.92
C ALA A 143 4.70 4.86 -2.71
N LEU A 144 4.10 5.87 -2.07
CA LEU A 144 3.14 5.68 -0.99
C LEU A 144 1.75 5.33 -1.55
N LYS A 145 1.36 6.01 -2.62
CA LYS A 145 0.10 5.73 -3.34
C LYS A 145 0.07 4.28 -3.81
N VAL A 146 1.12 3.78 -4.47
CA VAL A 146 1.14 2.41 -5.01
C VAL A 146 0.96 1.34 -3.92
N LEU A 147 1.48 1.56 -2.70
CA LEU A 147 1.27 0.64 -1.58
C LEU A 147 -0.22 0.52 -1.24
N HIS A 148 -0.93 1.64 -1.13
CA HIS A 148 -2.35 1.69 -0.76
C HIS A 148 -3.28 1.33 -1.91
N ARG A 149 -2.85 1.57 -3.15
CA ARG A 149 -3.55 1.10 -4.35
C ARG A 149 -3.47 -0.41 -4.57
N LEU A 150 -2.48 -1.08 -3.97
CA LEU A 150 -2.45 -2.55 -3.91
C LEU A 150 -3.29 -3.06 -2.74
N HIS A 151 -3.16 -2.46 -1.56
CA HIS A 151 -3.98 -2.77 -0.38
C HIS A 151 -4.08 -1.53 0.55
N ASP A 152 -5.30 -1.06 0.82
CA ASP A 152 -5.57 0.14 1.62
C ASP A 152 -5.51 -0.11 3.14
N GLY A 153 -4.37 -0.63 3.60
CA GLY A 153 -4.16 -0.92 5.03
C GLY A 153 -5.08 -2.00 5.59
N GLN A 154 -5.42 -1.88 6.88
CA GLN A 154 -6.20 -2.88 7.62
C GLN A 154 -7.56 -2.34 8.10
N GLU A 155 -8.57 -3.20 8.08
CA GLU A 155 -9.84 -2.98 8.76
C GLU A 155 -9.85 -3.73 10.11
N LEU A 156 -9.80 -2.96 11.19
CA LEU A 156 -9.74 -3.48 12.56
C LEU A 156 -10.84 -2.85 13.41
N VAL A 157 -11.48 -3.70 14.21
CA VAL A 157 -12.61 -3.28 15.06
C VAL A 157 -12.19 -2.21 16.08
N SER A 158 -10.99 -2.34 16.67
CA SER A 158 -10.41 -1.32 17.54
C SER A 158 -10.27 0.05 16.87
N ASP A 159 -9.89 0.06 15.60
CA ASP A 159 -9.64 1.29 14.86
C ASP A 159 -10.95 1.98 14.49
N ALA A 160 -11.98 1.21 14.09
CA ALA A 160 -13.31 1.75 13.85
C ALA A 160 -13.92 2.37 15.13
N ALA A 161 -13.71 1.74 16.28
CA ALA A 161 -14.15 2.29 17.57
C ALA A 161 -13.40 3.59 17.93
N LEU A 162 -12.08 3.62 17.71
CA LEU A 162 -11.27 4.81 17.95
C LEU A 162 -11.60 5.96 17.00
N GLU A 163 -11.79 5.68 15.71
CA GLU A 163 -12.16 6.67 14.71
C GLU A 163 -13.51 7.33 15.06
N ARG A 164 -14.51 6.55 15.48
CA ARG A 164 -15.79 7.08 15.96
C ARG A 164 -15.61 8.03 17.14
N ARG A 165 -14.78 7.66 18.13
CA ARG A 165 -14.45 8.52 19.28
C ARG A 165 -13.77 9.82 18.84
N ILE A 166 -12.87 9.77 17.84
CA ILE A 166 -12.20 10.95 17.29
C ILE A 166 -13.23 11.84 16.59
N ARG A 167 -14.07 11.28 15.70
CA ARG A 167 -15.12 12.04 14.98
C ARG A 167 -16.10 12.69 15.94
N ASN A 168 -16.58 11.98 16.96
CA ASN A 168 -17.48 12.54 17.98
C ASN A 168 -16.84 13.71 18.74
N LYS A 169 -15.54 13.60 19.10
CA LYS A 169 -14.79 14.69 19.73
C LYS A 169 -14.63 15.91 18.82
N LEU A 170 -14.47 15.70 17.51
CA LEU A 170 -14.39 16.79 16.53
C LEU A 170 -15.75 17.50 16.39
N ALA A 171 -16.84 16.73 16.23
CA ALA A 171 -18.19 17.27 16.10
C ALA A 171 -18.63 18.11 17.32
N LEU A 172 -18.33 17.65 18.54
CA LEU A 172 -18.60 18.40 19.78
C LEU A 172 -17.88 19.75 19.85
N ARG A 173 -16.75 19.91 19.15
CA ARG A 173 -15.95 21.14 19.17
C ARG A 173 -16.39 22.17 18.13
N GLU A 174 -17.04 21.74 17.05
CA GLU A 174 -17.52 22.61 15.97
C GLU A 174 -18.85 23.32 16.31
N GLY A 175 -19.32 23.24 17.56
CA GLY A 175 -20.51 23.97 18.01
C GLY A 175 -21.83 23.27 17.69
N GLY A 176 -21.81 22.00 17.27
CA GLY A 176 -23.01 21.18 17.17
C GLY A 176 -23.68 21.07 18.54
N ASN A 177 -24.98 21.40 18.60
CA ASN A 177 -25.82 21.08 19.76
C ASN A 177 -25.58 19.59 20.04
N GLY A 178 -25.18 19.23 21.26
CA GLY A 178 -24.70 17.89 21.65
C GLY A 178 -25.73 16.76 21.55
N ASN A 179 -26.66 16.81 20.59
CA ASN A 179 -27.31 15.64 20.05
C ASN A 179 -26.24 14.77 19.38
N VAL A 180 -25.63 13.92 20.20
CA VAL A 180 -25.18 12.61 19.75
C VAL A 180 -26.34 12.05 18.92
N ASP A 181 -26.14 11.85 17.62
CA ASP A 181 -27.14 11.15 16.83
C ASP A 181 -27.33 9.77 17.48
N PRO A 182 -28.50 9.43 18.03
CA PRO A 182 -28.72 8.13 18.66
C PRO A 182 -28.55 6.99 17.65
N GLU A 183 -28.63 7.27 16.34
CA GLU A 183 -28.31 6.33 15.27
C GLU A 183 -26.79 6.17 15.00
N LEU A 184 -25.93 7.10 15.47
CA LEU A 184 -24.46 6.94 15.47
C LEU A 184 -23.94 6.01 16.59
N GLU A 185 -24.82 5.62 17.53
CA GLU A 185 -24.69 4.37 18.27
C GLU A 185 -25.56 3.26 17.63
N PRO A 186 -25.08 2.53 16.62
CA PRO A 186 -25.55 1.17 16.49
C PRO A 186 -25.08 0.41 17.73
N GLN A 187 -26.03 -0.29 18.33
CA GLN A 187 -25.89 -1.41 19.27
C GLN A 187 -25.09 -2.58 18.66
N THR A 188 -23.98 -2.31 17.96
CA THR A 188 -22.99 -3.35 17.70
C THR A 188 -22.30 -3.57 19.03
N THR A 189 -22.89 -4.49 19.81
CA THR A 189 -22.22 -5.27 20.83
C THR A 189 -21.07 -6.03 20.14
N VAL A 190 -20.04 -5.29 19.73
CA VAL A 190 -18.74 -5.86 19.43
C VAL A 190 -18.35 -6.57 20.71
N SER A 191 -18.21 -7.89 20.66
CA SER A 191 -17.81 -8.64 21.85
C SER A 191 -16.46 -8.09 22.33
N GLN A 192 -16.27 -8.06 23.65
CA GLN A 192 -14.97 -7.72 24.22
C GLN A 192 -13.86 -8.58 23.61
N GLU A 193 -14.16 -9.85 23.30
CA GLU A 193 -13.26 -10.75 22.58
C GLU A 193 -12.89 -10.24 21.16
N ALA A 194 -13.85 -9.78 20.36
CA ALA A 194 -13.55 -9.25 19.03
C ALA A 194 -12.71 -7.97 19.09
N MET A 195 -12.98 -7.10 20.07
CA MET A 195 -12.18 -5.91 20.35
C MET A 195 -10.74 -6.30 20.70
N ALA A 196 -10.58 -7.18 21.69
CA ALA A 196 -9.32 -7.72 22.17
C ALA A 196 -8.49 -8.34 21.05
N ARG A 197 -9.08 -9.23 20.25
CA ARG A 197 -8.39 -9.87 19.13
C ARG A 197 -7.93 -8.84 18.10
N SER A 198 -8.77 -7.86 17.77
CA SER A 198 -8.40 -6.82 16.78
C SER A 198 -7.22 -5.95 17.21
N ILE A 199 -6.96 -5.80 18.52
CA ILE A 199 -5.79 -5.07 19.03
C ILE A 199 -4.49 -5.77 18.61
N PHE A 200 -4.48 -7.10 18.61
CA PHE A 200 -3.30 -7.92 18.34
C PHE A 200 -3.10 -8.26 16.85
N CYS A 201 -4.08 -7.99 15.99
CA CYS A 201 -4.01 -8.28 14.54
C CYS A 201 -3.26 -7.21 13.72
N GLY A 202 -2.19 -6.61 14.22
CA GLY A 202 -1.42 -5.59 13.47
C GLY A 202 -0.50 -6.17 12.39
N LEU A 203 -0.55 -5.63 11.17
CA LEU A 203 0.20 -6.10 10.00
C LEU A 203 1.71 -6.17 10.23
N PHE A 204 2.27 -5.20 10.96
CA PHE A 204 3.71 -5.08 11.20
C PHE A 204 4.13 -5.76 12.51
N GLY A 205 3.23 -6.51 13.14
CA GLY A 205 3.45 -7.17 14.41
C GLY A 205 3.69 -6.18 15.54
N GLY A 206 4.37 -6.66 16.58
CA GLY A 206 4.44 -5.93 17.84
C GLY A 206 5.49 -6.44 18.80
N TYR A 207 5.54 -5.82 19.97
CA TYR A 207 6.30 -6.31 21.12
C TYR A 207 5.55 -5.99 22.40
N ALA A 208 5.78 -6.81 23.43
CA ALA A 208 5.34 -6.58 24.78
C ALA A 208 6.58 -6.63 25.69
N VAL A 209 6.81 -5.58 26.47
CA VAL A 209 7.88 -5.52 27.47
C VAL A 209 7.28 -4.90 28.73
N TYR A 210 7.22 -5.68 29.81
CA TYR A 210 6.45 -5.33 31.02
C TYR A 210 4.98 -5.01 30.69
N ASP A 211 4.49 -3.86 31.13
CA ASP A 211 3.15 -3.33 30.88
C ASP A 211 3.02 -2.58 29.54
N HIS A 212 4.12 -2.45 28.78
CA HIS A 212 4.12 -1.71 27.52
C HIS A 212 3.94 -2.66 26.32
N ARG A 213 2.81 -2.52 25.62
CA ARG A 213 2.46 -3.32 24.44
C ARG A 213 2.34 -2.44 23.21
N VAL A 214 3.04 -2.80 22.14
CA VAL A 214 2.94 -2.14 20.83
C VAL A 214 2.51 -3.17 19.82
N VAL A 215 1.46 -2.88 19.06
CA VAL A 215 1.02 -3.71 17.93
C VAL A 215 0.73 -2.82 16.74
N ALA A 216 1.70 -2.73 15.83
CA ALA A 216 1.69 -1.83 14.70
C ALA A 216 0.83 -2.35 13.54
N ARG A 217 -0.14 -1.52 13.13
CA ARG A 217 -1.07 -1.78 12.02
C ARG A 217 -0.84 -0.78 10.89
N MET A 218 -1.16 -1.17 9.66
CA MET A 218 -1.17 -0.24 8.53
C MET A 218 -2.53 0.47 8.46
N LEU A 219 -2.50 1.80 8.39
CA LEU A 219 -3.71 2.62 8.36
C LEU A 219 -4.24 2.74 6.93
N PRO A 220 -5.55 2.60 6.72
CA PRO A 220 -6.20 3.05 5.48
C PRO A 220 -5.96 4.54 5.24
N LEU A 221 -5.79 4.98 3.99
CA LEU A 221 -5.43 6.38 3.69
C LEU A 221 -6.46 7.39 4.21
N ARG A 222 -7.76 7.11 4.06
CA ARG A 222 -8.81 7.98 4.63
C ARG A 222 -8.68 8.11 6.14
N ARG A 223 -8.40 7.00 6.84
CA ARG A 223 -8.21 7.00 8.29
C ARG A 223 -6.97 7.77 8.68
N ALA A 224 -5.86 7.59 7.95
CA ALA A 224 -4.64 8.36 8.12
C ALA A 224 -4.89 9.86 8.03
N ALA A 225 -5.68 10.32 7.05
CA ALA A 225 -6.04 11.73 6.88
C ALA A 225 -6.86 12.28 8.06
N VAL A 226 -7.90 11.56 8.50
CA VAL A 226 -8.73 11.97 9.65
C VAL A 226 -7.89 12.02 10.94
N TRP A 227 -7.07 11.00 11.17
CA TRP A 227 -6.30 10.88 12.39
C TRP A 227 -5.17 11.89 12.43
N ARG A 228 -4.55 12.22 11.29
CA ARG A 228 -3.52 13.26 11.18
C ARG A 228 -3.97 14.57 11.82
N ALA A 229 -5.20 15.03 11.56
CA ALA A 229 -5.70 16.28 12.12
C ALA A 229 -5.73 16.26 13.67
N GLU A 230 -6.26 15.20 14.27
CA GLU A 230 -6.31 15.07 15.73
C GLU A 230 -4.91 14.83 16.34
N MET A 231 -4.03 14.11 15.64
CA MET A 231 -2.65 13.87 16.08
C MET A 231 -1.86 15.18 16.12
N LEU A 232 -1.86 15.96 15.03
CA LEU A 232 -1.13 17.24 14.96
C LEU A 232 -1.60 18.23 16.04
N ARG A 233 -2.89 18.20 16.40
CA ARG A 233 -3.44 19.01 17.49
C ARG A 233 -2.90 18.62 18.87
N LYS A 234 -2.63 17.33 19.12
CA LYS A 234 -2.07 16.85 20.39
C LYS A 234 -0.61 17.28 20.59
N VAL A 235 0.17 17.26 19.51
CA VAL A 235 1.59 17.62 19.58
C VAL A 235 1.84 19.11 19.46
N SER A 236 0.90 19.88 18.92
CA SER A 236 0.94 21.34 18.95
C SER A 236 -0.27 21.96 19.66
N PRO A 237 -0.39 21.77 20.99
CA PRO A 237 -1.52 22.32 21.74
C PRO A 237 -1.42 23.85 21.80
N HIS A 238 -2.56 24.54 21.65
CA HIS A 238 -2.73 26.01 21.67
C HIS A 238 -2.24 26.75 20.40
N GLY A 239 -2.23 26.10 19.24
CA GLY A 239 -1.94 26.78 17.97
C GLY A 239 -0.48 27.19 17.82
N ARG A 240 0.45 26.54 18.55
CA ARG A 240 1.87 26.67 18.22
C ARG A 240 2.07 26.20 16.78
N ARG A 241 2.90 26.91 16.03
CA ARG A 241 3.25 26.48 14.69
C ARG A 241 4.08 25.20 14.82
N LEU A 242 3.69 24.14 14.12
CA LEU A 242 4.54 22.97 13.98
C LEU A 242 5.88 23.44 13.36
N PRO A 243 7.02 22.84 13.75
CA PRO A 243 8.28 23.06 13.05
C PRO A 243 8.10 22.94 11.53
N ASP A 244 8.81 23.76 10.76
CA ASP A 244 8.69 23.79 9.31
C ASP A 244 8.88 22.39 8.71
N GLY A 245 8.00 21.99 7.78
CA GLY A 245 7.98 20.67 7.12
C GLY A 245 7.16 19.60 7.85
N GLN A 246 6.75 19.81 9.10
CA GLN A 246 5.96 18.82 9.84
C GLN A 246 4.45 18.87 9.53
N ASP A 247 4.01 19.90 8.82
CA ASP A 247 2.66 20.02 8.26
C ASP A 247 2.44 19.08 7.06
N ARG A 248 3.46 18.35 6.59
CA ARG A 248 3.33 17.36 5.51
C ARG A 248 3.65 15.93 5.95
N LEU A 249 3.55 15.68 7.26
CA LEU A 249 3.61 14.34 7.83
C LEU A 249 2.24 13.67 7.76
N LEU A 250 2.22 12.40 7.35
CA LEU A 250 1.03 11.56 7.31
C LEU A 250 1.25 10.28 8.15
N PRO A 251 0.39 9.95 9.12
CA PRO A 251 0.50 8.70 9.87
C PRO A 251 0.06 7.53 8.99
N ILE A 252 0.99 6.67 8.56
CA ILE A 252 0.69 5.53 7.68
C ILE A 252 0.57 4.20 8.44
N ALA A 253 1.08 4.16 9.67
CA ALA A 253 0.95 3.02 10.56
C ALA A 253 0.96 3.49 12.02
N CYS A 254 0.37 2.72 12.92
CA CYS A 254 0.37 3.03 14.35
C CYS A 254 0.11 1.80 15.23
N SER A 255 0.45 1.92 16.52
CA SER A 255 -0.03 1.00 17.55
C SER A 255 -1.52 1.20 17.82
N TYR A 256 -2.21 0.20 18.39
CA TYR A 256 -3.62 0.35 18.82
C TYR A 256 -3.79 1.55 19.75
N ASN A 257 -2.82 1.72 20.64
CA ASN A 257 -2.71 2.89 21.49
C ASN A 257 -1.80 3.90 20.79
N LEU A 258 -2.42 4.99 20.34
CA LEU A 258 -1.75 6.05 19.58
C LEU A 258 -0.64 6.76 20.36
N HIS A 259 -0.59 6.61 21.69
CA HIS A 259 0.46 7.18 22.52
C HIS A 259 1.79 6.41 22.41
N ASP A 260 1.78 5.13 22.02
CA ASP A 260 2.97 4.29 22.11
C ASP A 260 3.89 4.39 20.89
N LYS A 261 3.32 4.31 19.69
CA LYS A 261 4.09 4.34 18.44
C LYS A 261 3.25 4.71 17.24
N VAL A 262 3.69 5.72 16.50
CA VAL A 262 3.11 6.14 15.22
C VAL A 262 4.22 6.29 14.18
N TYR A 263 3.96 5.83 12.95
CA TYR A 263 4.88 5.89 11.83
C TYR A 263 4.40 6.99 10.88
N MET A 264 5.19 8.05 10.78
CA MET A 264 4.91 9.27 10.04
C MET A 264 5.69 9.27 8.73
N ALA A 265 4.99 9.19 7.60
CA ALA A 265 5.55 9.39 6.28
C ALA A 265 5.71 10.90 6.03
N ASP A 266 6.91 11.31 5.62
CA ASP A 266 7.19 12.64 5.11
C ASP A 266 6.87 12.69 3.62
N VAL A 267 5.82 13.41 3.27
CA VAL A 267 5.32 13.52 1.90
C VAL A 267 6.26 14.32 0.99
N ASP A 268 7.02 15.26 1.53
CA ASP A 268 7.93 16.10 0.75
C ASP A 268 9.34 15.54 0.67
N GLY A 269 9.89 15.18 1.84
CA GLY A 269 11.24 14.65 1.99
C GLY A 269 11.32 13.16 1.68
N GLY A 270 10.20 12.44 1.67
CA GLY A 270 10.17 11.03 1.30
C GLY A 270 10.52 10.04 2.40
N GLY A 271 10.94 10.54 3.56
CA GLY A 271 11.35 9.73 4.69
C GLY A 271 10.18 9.05 5.40
N LEU A 272 10.53 8.10 6.26
CA LEU A 272 9.61 7.54 7.25
C LEU A 272 10.23 7.74 8.62
N SER A 273 9.45 8.26 9.56
CA SER A 273 9.86 8.47 10.95
C SER A 273 8.91 7.75 11.89
N VAL A 274 9.40 7.45 13.09
CA VAL A 274 8.66 6.88 14.19
C VAL A 274 8.61 7.89 15.33
N THR A 275 7.44 8.05 15.93
CA THR A 275 7.24 8.99 17.02
C THR A 275 6.23 8.45 18.05
N LYS A 276 6.20 9.11 19.21
CA LYS A 276 5.18 8.95 20.23
C LYS A 276 4.29 10.19 20.23
N LEU A 277 3.00 10.01 20.48
CA LEU A 277 2.06 11.13 20.55
C LEU A 277 1.82 11.55 22.00
N ASP A 278 2.89 11.99 22.65
CA ASP A 278 2.83 12.51 23.99
C ASP A 278 2.54 14.03 23.96
N PRO A 279 1.62 14.54 24.81
CA PRO A 279 1.30 15.97 24.82
C PRO A 279 2.55 16.84 25.02
N GLY A 280 2.84 17.69 24.04
CA GLY A 280 3.99 18.61 24.08
C GLY A 280 5.36 17.96 23.81
N GLN A 281 5.41 16.67 23.47
CA GLN A 281 6.63 15.99 23.01
C GLN A 281 6.39 15.39 21.62
N PHE A 282 7.12 15.90 20.63
CA PHE A 282 7.07 15.40 19.25
C PHE A 282 8.48 15.21 18.70
N GLU A 283 9.11 14.11 19.11
CA GLU A 283 10.42 13.70 18.62
C GLU A 283 10.22 12.70 17.47
N LEU A 284 10.75 13.03 16.29
CA LEU A 284 10.76 12.14 15.13
C LEU A 284 12.08 11.39 15.11
N ARG A 285 12.02 10.07 14.98
CA ARG A 285 13.20 9.21 14.80
C ARG A 285 13.10 8.49 13.47
N ASP A 286 14.12 8.57 12.64
CA ASP A 286 14.10 7.91 11.34
C ASP A 286 13.83 6.41 11.46
N ALA A 287 12.92 5.91 10.63
CA ALA A 287 12.75 4.48 10.40
C ALA A 287 13.90 3.98 9.51
N VAL A 288 14.28 2.71 9.71
CA VAL A 288 15.31 2.04 8.92
C VAL A 288 14.63 1.15 7.87
N PRO A 289 15.10 1.15 6.61
CA PRO A 289 16.23 1.92 6.09
C PRO A 289 15.90 3.41 5.93
N ARG A 290 16.90 4.26 6.18
CA ARG A 290 16.82 5.68 5.82
C ARG A 290 16.64 5.79 4.31
N ALA A 291 15.82 6.74 3.90
CA ALA A 291 15.62 7.07 2.50
C ALA A 291 15.97 8.52 2.26
N ASP A 292 16.77 8.75 1.22
CA ASP A 292 17.09 10.05 0.63
C ASP A 292 16.21 10.35 -0.59
N THR A 293 15.35 9.39 -0.97
CA THR A 293 14.40 9.46 -2.09
C THR A 293 12.95 9.43 -1.60
N ARG A 294 12.00 9.90 -2.43
CA ARG A 294 10.55 9.97 -2.15
C ARG A 294 9.82 8.62 -2.07
N ASP A 295 10.52 7.58 -1.63
CA ASP A 295 10.04 6.19 -1.55
C ASP A 295 10.37 5.52 -0.20
N GLY A 296 10.70 6.28 0.85
CA GLY A 296 11.03 5.74 2.17
C GLY A 296 9.97 4.80 2.76
N PRO A 297 8.66 5.11 2.70
CA PRO A 297 7.62 4.17 3.10
C PRO A 297 7.71 2.81 2.37
N LEU A 298 7.98 2.82 1.06
CA LEU A 298 8.15 1.59 0.28
C LEU A 298 9.39 0.81 0.69
N ARG A 299 10.52 1.49 0.91
CA ARG A 299 11.76 0.82 1.37
C ARG A 299 11.61 0.18 2.74
N TRP A 300 10.91 0.85 3.66
CA TRP A 300 10.57 0.29 4.97
C TRP A 300 9.67 -0.94 4.83
N PHE A 301 8.69 -0.88 3.93
CA PHE A 301 7.79 -1.98 3.63
C PHE A 301 8.53 -3.18 2.99
N GLU A 302 9.44 -2.94 2.06
CA GLU A 302 10.30 -3.95 1.45
C GLU A 302 11.23 -4.62 2.47
N GLU A 303 11.81 -3.85 3.39
CA GLU A 303 12.66 -4.39 4.45
C GLU A 303 11.85 -5.30 5.38
N TYR A 304 10.62 -4.93 5.72
CA TYR A 304 9.72 -5.80 6.47
C TYR A 304 9.41 -7.10 5.72
N ALA A 305 9.02 -7.01 4.45
CA ALA A 305 8.77 -8.17 3.59
C ALA A 305 9.99 -9.10 3.48
N ARG A 306 11.19 -8.52 3.32
CA ARG A 306 12.46 -9.25 3.27
C ARG A 306 12.72 -10.02 4.57
N ARG A 307 12.48 -9.41 5.74
CA ARG A 307 12.67 -10.06 7.04
C ARG A 307 11.72 -11.24 7.25
N LEU A 308 10.45 -11.09 6.88
CA LEU A 308 9.49 -12.20 6.89
C LEU A 308 9.97 -13.36 6.00
N ALA A 309 10.34 -13.06 4.76
CA ALA A 309 10.82 -14.07 3.81
C ALA A 309 12.15 -14.73 4.24
N SER A 310 12.97 -14.01 5.01
CA SER A 310 14.26 -14.50 5.52
C SER A 310 14.16 -15.23 6.87
N GLY A 311 12.94 -15.44 7.40
CA GLY A 311 12.74 -16.16 8.66
C GLY A 311 13.21 -15.42 9.91
N TRP A 312 13.24 -14.08 9.89
CA TRP A 312 13.65 -13.29 11.07
C TRP A 312 12.66 -13.36 12.23
N TYR A 313 11.40 -13.70 11.95
CA TYR A 313 10.33 -13.75 12.94
C TYR A 313 9.95 -15.21 13.18
N GLU A 314 10.25 -15.72 14.38
CA GLU A 314 9.77 -17.03 14.83
C GLU A 314 8.26 -16.98 15.05
N VAL A 315 7.58 -18.03 14.61
CA VAL A 315 6.13 -18.18 14.82
C VAL A 315 5.91 -19.12 15.99
N ARG A 316 5.20 -18.63 17.01
CA ARG A 316 4.77 -19.42 18.17
C ARG A 316 3.26 -19.30 18.30
N VAL A 317 2.59 -20.44 18.42
CA VAL A 317 1.14 -20.49 18.70
C VAL A 317 0.97 -20.38 20.21
N GLN A 318 0.36 -19.30 20.69
CA GLN A 318 -0.10 -19.17 22.08
C GLN A 318 -1.61 -19.38 22.14
N ALA A 319 -2.08 -20.00 23.22
CA ALA A 319 -3.51 -20.19 23.45
C ALA A 319 -4.17 -18.85 23.79
N VAL A 320 -5.37 -18.61 23.26
CA VAL A 320 -6.13 -17.36 23.44
C VAL A 320 -6.41 -17.04 24.92
N CYS A 321 -6.46 -18.07 25.78
CA CYS A 321 -6.71 -17.97 27.22
C CYS A 321 -5.66 -17.12 27.96
N ASP A 322 -4.42 -17.09 27.48
CA ASP A 322 -3.33 -16.32 28.11
C ASP A 322 -3.43 -14.80 27.81
N LEU A 323 -4.28 -14.40 26.86
CA LEU A 323 -4.45 -12.99 26.45
C LEU A 323 -5.65 -12.32 27.13
N THR A 324 -6.64 -13.10 27.59
CA THR A 324 -7.87 -12.60 28.22
C THR A 324 -7.69 -12.24 29.69
N ASP A 325 -6.79 -12.91 30.40
CA ASP A 325 -6.45 -12.55 31.80
C ASP A 325 -5.84 -11.14 31.88
N ASP A 326 -5.21 -10.65 30.81
CA ASP A 326 -4.65 -9.30 30.70
C ASP A 326 -5.67 -8.22 30.28
N LEU A 327 -6.91 -8.62 29.97
CA LEU A 327 -7.97 -7.72 29.50
C LEU A 327 -9.00 -7.40 30.59
N GLU A 328 -8.92 -8.03 31.76
CA GLU A 328 -9.81 -7.76 32.91
C GLU A 328 -9.68 -6.33 33.47
N ASP A 329 -8.64 -5.59 33.09
CA ASP A 329 -8.38 -4.20 33.50
C ASP A 329 -8.89 -3.12 32.51
N TRP A 330 -9.70 -3.48 31.50
CA TRP A 330 -10.18 -2.55 30.43
C TRP A 330 -11.67 -2.22 30.46
#